data_AF-A0A528A9U2-F1
#
_entry.id   AF-A0A528A9U2-F1
#
_cell.length_a   1.000
_cell.length_b   1.000
_cell.length_c   1.000
_cell.angle_alpha   90.00
_cell.angle_beta   90.00
_cell.angle_gamma   90.00
#
_symmetry.space_group_name_H-M   'P 1'
#
loop_
_entity.id
_entity.type
_entity.pdbx_description
1 polymer ?
#
loop_
_entity_poly.entity_id
_entity_poly.type
_entity_poly.pdbx_seq_one_letter_code
_entity_poly.pdbx_strand_id
1 'polypeptide(L)' 'MSFKVAIVGATGNVGREMLNILEERGFPVSEVVALASRRSQGTEVSFGDRTLKVRALDQYDFSDTDICI' A
#
# COMPACT_ATOMS: atom_id res chain seq x y z
N MET A 1 3.65 -13.67 13.46
CA MET A 1 3.93 -13.62 12.00
C MET A 1 3.31 -12.33 11.49
N SER A 2 4.02 -11.60 10.64
CA SER A 2 3.55 -10.36 10.01
C SER A 2 3.68 -10.49 8.50
N PHE A 3 2.91 -9.70 7.76
CA PHE A 3 2.77 -9.80 6.31
C PHE A 3 3.32 -8.57 5.59
N LYS A 4 3.97 -8.78 4.44
CA LYS A 4 4.22 -7.74 3.45
C LYS A 4 2.99 -7.57 2.58
N VAL A 5 2.36 -6.40 2.65
CA VAL A 5 1.10 -6.11 1.97
C VAL A 5 1.32 -5.07 0.87
N ALA A 6 0.88 -5.37 -0.35
CA ALA A 6 0.82 -4.42 -1.46
C ALA A 6 -0.62 -3.93 -1.66
N ILE A 7 -0.81 -2.61 -1.76
CA ILE A 7 -2.12 -1.99 -2.06
C ILE A 7 -2.07 -1.39 -3.46
N VAL A 8 -2.79 -1.99 -4.40
CA VAL A 8 -2.91 -1.50 -5.77
C VAL A 8 -4.03 -0.46 -5.86
N GLY A 9 -3.75 0.66 -6.52
CA GLY A 9 -4.69 1.77 -6.55
C GLY A 9 -4.75 2.54 -5.24
N ALA A 10 -3.63 2.57 -4.48
CA ALA A 10 -3.51 3.23 -3.18
C ALA A 10 -3.91 4.73 -3.18
N THR A 11 -3.89 5.39 -4.35
CA THR A 11 -4.32 6.79 -4.49
C THR A 11 -5.82 6.97 -4.72
N GLY A 12 -6.56 5.90 -5.00
CA GLY A 12 -8.01 5.92 -5.18
C GLY A 12 -8.77 5.83 -3.85
N ASN A 13 -10.09 6.03 -3.89
CA ASN A 13 -10.93 6.00 -2.68
C ASN A 13 -10.83 4.66 -1.95
N VAL A 14 -10.96 3.54 -2.68
CA VAL A 14 -10.88 2.20 -2.09
C VAL A 14 -9.49 1.92 -1.54
N GLY A 15 -8.42 2.24 -2.28
CA GLY A 15 -7.05 2.00 -1.81
C GLY A 15 -6.70 2.77 -0.54
N ARG A 16 -7.15 4.03 -0.41
CA ARG A 16 -7.00 4.80 0.82
C ARG A 16 -7.78 4.19 1.99
N GLU A 17 -9.01 3.75 1.74
CA GLU A 17 -9.82 3.11 2.77
C GLU A 17 -9.21 1.79 3.22
N MET A 18 -8.62 1.01 2.31
CA MET A 18 -7.89 -0.20 2.67
C MET A 18 -6.69 0.11 3.58
N LEU A 19 -5.95 1.18 3.32
CA LEU A 19 -4.86 1.62 4.20
C LEU A 19 -5.38 2.00 5.59
N ASN A 20 -6.48 2.76 5.66
CA ASN A 20 -7.10 3.12 6.94
C ASN A 20 -7.54 1.89 7.72
N ILE A 21 -8.30 0.98 7.09
CA ILE A 21 -8.82 -0.23 7.75
C ILE A 21 -7.69 -1.13 8.25
N LEU A 22 -6.61 -1.31 7.47
CA LEU A 22 -5.46 -2.11 7.91
C LEU A 22 -4.80 -1.52 9.16
N GLU A 23 -4.76 -0.19 9.26
CA GLU A 23 -4.19 0.50 10.41
C GLU A 23 -5.13 0.45 11.62
N GLU A 24 -6.40 0.83 11.45
CA GLU A 24 -7.41 0.83 12.51
C GLU A 24 -7.60 -0.55 13.14
N ARG A 25 -7.48 -1.61 12.34
CA ARG A 25 -7.61 -3.00 12.80
C ARG A 25 -6.32 -3.54 13.43
N GLY A 26 -5.23 -2.78 13.40
CA GLY A 26 -3.91 -3.25 13.83
C GLY A 26 -3.49 -4.51 13.07
N PHE A 27 -3.78 -4.59 11.76
CA PHE A 27 -3.45 -5.77 10.97
C PHE A 27 -1.93 -5.99 11.01
N PRO A 28 -1.44 -7.22 11.24
CA PRO A 28 -0.02 -7.48 11.48
C PRO A 28 0.79 -7.34 10.18
N VAL A 29 1.13 -6.10 9.82
CA VAL A 29 1.97 -5.77 8.67
C VAL A 29 3.43 -5.58 9.07
N SER A 30 4.35 -6.20 8.34
CA SER A 30 5.78 -5.89 8.40
C SER A 30 6.11 -4.69 7.51
N GLU A 31 5.52 -4.65 6.31
CA GLU A 31 5.68 -3.60 5.32
C GLU A 31 4.37 -3.40 4.56
N VAL A 32 4.06 -2.14 4.22
CA VAL A 32 2.97 -1.79 3.32
C VAL A 32 3.53 -1.04 2.13
N VAL A 33 3.24 -1.54 0.93
CA VAL A 33 3.67 -0.93 -0.33
C VAL A 33 2.47 -0.32 -1.05
N ALA A 34 2.46 1.00 -1.14
CA ALA A 34 1.45 1.73 -1.90
C ALA A 34 1.80 1.73 -3.40
N LEU A 35 0.93 1.14 -4.23
CA LEU A 35 1.10 1.02 -5.68
C LEU A 35 -0.01 1.77 -6.41
N ALA A 36 0.34 2.44 -7.50
CA ALA A 36 -0.62 3.03 -8.42
C ALA A 36 -0.05 3.11 -9.85
N SER A 37 -0.83 3.64 -10.79
CA SER A 37 -0.35 3.94 -12.14
C SER A 37 0.83 4.94 -12.12
N ARG A 38 1.70 4.91 -13.14
CA ARG A 38 2.84 5.85 -13.27
C ARG A 38 2.48 7.32 -13.08
N ARG A 39 1.29 7.76 -13.53
CA ARG A 39 0.80 9.15 -13.33
C ARG A 39 0.74 9.58 -11.86
N SER A 40 0.64 8.62 -10.95
CA SER A 40 0.47 8.81 -9.51
C SER A 40 1.72 8.44 -8.73
N GLN A 41 2.80 8.03 -9.41
CA GLN A 41 4.07 7.72 -8.77
C GLN A 41 4.60 8.95 -8.03
N GLY A 42 5.13 8.73 -6.83
CA GLY A 42 5.67 9.79 -5.99
C GLY A 42 4.63 10.60 -5.22
N THR A 43 3.34 10.42 -5.49
CA THR A 43 2.28 10.91 -4.59
C THR A 43 2.42 10.25 -3.23
N GLU A 44 1.99 10.93 -2.18
CA GLU A 44 2.01 10.44 -0.81
C GLU A 44 0.61 10.03 -0.37
N VAL A 45 0.55 8.93 0.38
CA VAL A 45 -0.67 8.45 1.05
C VAL A 45 -0.35 8.12 2.50
N SER A 46 -1.30 8.34 3.39
CA SER A 46 -1.13 8.05 4.82
C SER A 46 -1.42 6.59 5.13
N PHE A 47 -0.71 6.07 6.13
CA PHE A 47 -0.97 4.78 6.75
C PHE A 47 -0.72 4.90 8.26
N GLY A 48 -1.77 5.31 8.98
CA GLY A 48 -1.64 5.84 10.34
C GLY A 48 -0.77 7.09 10.35
N ASP A 49 0.18 7.15 11.28
CA ASP A 49 1.17 8.24 11.38
C ASP A 49 2.28 8.18 10.32
N ARG A 50 2.29 7.14 9.47
CA ARG A 50 3.31 6.99 8.42
C ARG A 50 2.84 7.58 7.10
N THR A 51 3.76 8.20 6.37
CA THR A 51 3.57 8.61 4.99
C THR A 51 4.25 7.63 4.05
N LEU A 52 3.49 7.06 3.12
CA LEU A 52 3.97 6.13 2.11
C LEU A 52 4.10 6.83 0.76
N LYS A 53 5.27 6.75 0.14
CA LYS A 53 5.49 7.22 -1.23
C LYS A 53 5.02 6.16 -2.23
N VAL A 54 4.08 6.53 -3.09
CA VAL A 54 3.47 5.62 -4.07
C VAL A 54 4.49 5.22 -5.14
N ARG A 55 4.61 3.91 -5.40
CA ARG A 55 5.43 3.33 -6.46
C ARG A 55 4.59 3.00 -7.70
N ALA A 56 5.23 2.94 -8.86
CA ALA A 56 4.57 2.55 -10.10
C ALA A 56 4.29 1.04 -10.09
N LEU A 57 3.03 0.66 -10.31
CA LEU A 57 2.57 -0.73 -10.32
C LEU A 57 3.31 -1.58 -11.37
N ASP A 58 3.54 -1.02 -12.56
CA ASP A 58 4.13 -1.75 -13.68
C ASP A 58 5.64 -2.02 -13.58
N GLN A 59 6.28 -1.58 -12.49
CA GLN A 59 7.68 -1.86 -12.17
C GLN A 59 7.82 -2.63 -10.84
N TYR A 60 6.72 -3.01 -10.20
CA TYR A 60 6.75 -3.69 -8.92
C TYR A 60 6.85 -5.21 -9.10
N ASP A 61 7.84 -5.82 -8.43
CA ASP A 61 7.97 -7.26 -8.32
C ASP A 61 7.18 -7.75 -7.10
N PHE A 62 6.26 -8.68 -7.31
CA PHE A 62 5.39 -9.25 -6.28
C PHE A 62 5.95 -10.54 -5.66
N SER A 63 7.13 -11.02 -6.08
CA SER A 63 7.66 -12.33 -5.67
C SER A 63 7.83 -12.50 -4.16
N ASP A 64 7.98 -11.41 -3.42
CA ASP A 64 8.10 -11.39 -1.95
C ASP A 64 6.88 -10.78 -1.23
N THR A 65 5.78 -10.53 -1.94
CA THR A 65 4.53 -10.01 -1.38
C THR A 65 3.68 -11.14 -0.84
N ASP A 66 3.30 -11.07 0.43
CA ASP A 66 2.42 -12.08 1.04
C ASP A 66 0.95 -11.87 0.62
N ILE A 67 0.51 -10.61 0.58
CA ILE A 67 -0.88 -10.24 0.28
C ILE A 67 -0.89 -9.03 -0.66
N CYS A 68 -1.63 -9.14 -1.77
CA CYS A 68 -1.93 -8.02 -2.65
C CYS A 68 -3.43 -7.73 -2.62
N ILE A 69 -3.80 -6.46 -2.43
CA ILE A 69 -5.18 -5.96 -2.41
C ILE A 69 -5.36 -4.92 -3.50
#